data_AF-A0A132A7K5-F1
#
_entry.id   AF-A0A132A7K5-F1
#
_cell.length_a   1.000
_cell.length_b   1.000
_cell.length_c   1.000
_cell.angle_alpha   90.00
_cell.angle_beta   90.00
_cell.angle_gamma   90.00
#
_symmetry.space_group_name_H-M   'P 1'
#
loop_
_entity.id
_entity.type
_entity.pdbx_description
1 polymer ?
#
loop_
_entity_poly.entity_id
_entity_poly.type
_entity_poly.pdbx_seq_one_letter_code
_entity_poly.pdbx_strand_id
1 'polypeptide(L)'
;MDVELVPFGNANVSYPRHDNKPVFHCQHGPNECHGNRIQACVIEMVRNTDTSLRFVHCMFQQSDWKDTSATARRCAQSMQLDWSKIEQCANGDEGERLLIAYSLKTFNLNPEHTYVPWIVIDKNHTTTMQSRAESGLLRYLCEEYFNHEPRIEQCKIDQFQSQEQRYNGGSSLHSTNSSMINLREIILLLAILVINSSTPFMVIH
;
A
#
# COMPACT_ATOMS: atom_id res chain seq x y z
N MET A 1 -15.63 1.12 0.37
CA MET A 1 -14.35 1.62 -0.19
C MET A 1 -13.50 0.45 -0.61
N ASP A 2 -12.78 0.64 -1.70
CA ASP A 2 -11.80 -0.30 -2.22
C ASP A 2 -10.45 0.41 -2.28
N VAL A 3 -9.40 -0.32 -1.92
CA VAL A 3 -8.02 0.20 -1.89
C VAL A 3 -7.15 -0.74 -2.69
N GLU A 4 -6.47 -0.18 -3.68
CA GLU A 4 -5.51 -0.84 -4.53
C GLU A 4 -4.10 -0.31 -4.22
N LEU A 5 -3.17 -1.25 -4.05
CA LEU A 5 -1.74 -0.99 -3.96
C LEU A 5 -1.10 -1.21 -5.32
N VAL A 6 -0.27 -0.26 -5.75
CA VAL A 6 0.50 -0.32 -7.00
C VAL A 6 1.99 -0.29 -6.64
N PRO A 7 2.62 -1.46 -6.40
CA PRO A 7 4.02 -1.56 -5.98
C PRO A 7 4.96 -1.38 -7.19
N PHE A 8 5.32 -0.13 -7.45
CA PHE A 8 6.29 0.25 -8.49
C PHE A 8 7.00 1.54 -8.10
N GLY A 9 6.23 2.53 -7.64
CA GLY A 9 6.75 3.80 -7.14
C GLY A 9 7.59 4.52 -8.18
N ASN A 10 8.78 4.97 -7.76
CA ASN A 10 9.72 5.70 -8.61
C ASN A 10 10.61 4.79 -9.47
N ALA A 11 10.30 3.50 -9.57
CA ALA A 11 11.06 2.61 -10.45
C ALA A 11 10.89 3.02 -11.93
N ASN A 12 11.79 2.53 -12.77
CA ASN A 12 11.67 2.66 -14.22
C ASN A 12 11.88 1.31 -14.90
N VAL A 13 11.43 1.16 -16.14
CA VAL A 13 11.63 -0.04 -16.95
C VAL A 13 12.24 0.33 -18.31
N SER A 14 13.29 -0.39 -18.69
CA SER A 14 13.92 -0.27 -20.01
C SER A 14 13.86 -1.61 -20.75
N TYR A 15 13.84 -1.57 -22.09
CA TYR A 15 13.84 -2.75 -22.95
C TYR A 15 15.09 -2.76 -23.85
N PRO A 16 16.19 -3.42 -23.44
CA PRO A 16 17.40 -3.53 -24.24
C PRO A 16 17.14 -4.27 -25.56
N ARG A 17 17.77 -3.79 -26.65
CA ARG A 17 17.49 -4.23 -28.03
C ARG A 17 17.73 -5.71 -28.33
N HIS A 18 18.51 -6.41 -27.51
CA HIS A 18 18.99 -7.77 -27.83
C HIS A 18 18.21 -8.90 -27.15
N ASP A 19 17.58 -8.63 -26.00
CA ASP A 19 16.97 -9.70 -25.18
C ASP A 19 15.44 -9.60 -25.09
N ASN A 20 14.84 -8.48 -25.51
CA ASN A 20 13.42 -8.16 -25.37
C ASN A 20 12.85 -8.35 -23.93
N LYS A 21 13.72 -8.52 -22.93
CA LYS A 21 13.36 -8.65 -21.52
C LYS A 21 13.35 -7.29 -20.84
N PRO A 22 12.34 -6.99 -20.01
CA PRO A 22 12.30 -5.76 -19.23
C PRO A 22 13.45 -5.76 -18.21
N VAL A 23 14.14 -4.63 -18.10
CA VAL A 23 15.09 -4.36 -17.02
C VAL A 23 14.49 -3.29 -16.13
N PHE A 24 14.26 -3.65 -14.87
CA PHE A 24 13.71 -2.75 -13.86
C PHE A 24 14.83 -2.04 -13.10
N HIS A 25 14.69 -0.72 -12.99
CA HIS A 25 15.63 0.16 -12.29
C HIS A 25 14.91 0.77 -11.09
N CYS A 26 15.31 0.39 -9.88
CA CYS A 26 14.71 0.87 -8.64
C CYS A 26 15.70 1.75 -7.87
N GLN A 27 15.19 2.75 -7.14
CA GLN A 27 16.00 3.79 -6.48
C GLN A 27 16.94 3.23 -5.39
N HIS A 28 16.53 2.13 -4.76
CA HIS A 28 17.25 1.43 -3.70
C HIS A 28 17.85 0.09 -4.19
N GLY A 29 18.00 -0.06 -5.51
CA GLY A 29 18.69 -1.19 -6.13
C GLY A 29 17.82 -2.44 -6.34
N PRO A 30 18.45 -3.58 -6.72
CA PRO A 30 17.73 -4.78 -7.17
C PRO A 30 16.79 -5.40 -6.11
N ASN A 31 17.12 -5.26 -4.83
CA ASN A 31 16.29 -5.80 -3.75
C ASN A 31 14.94 -5.11 -3.66
N GLU A 32 14.87 -3.80 -3.95
CA GLU A 32 13.59 -3.07 -4.04
C GLU A 32 12.77 -3.61 -5.21
N CYS A 33 13.38 -3.77 -6.40
CA CYS A 33 12.67 -4.33 -7.55
C CYS A 33 12.13 -5.74 -7.26
N HIS A 34 12.90 -6.58 -6.57
CA HIS A 34 12.44 -7.90 -6.14
C HIS A 34 11.33 -7.79 -5.09
N GLY A 35 11.44 -6.87 -4.14
CA GLY A 35 10.38 -6.54 -3.17
C GLY A 35 9.08 -6.12 -3.85
N ASN A 36 9.15 -5.27 -4.87
CA ASN A 36 7.98 -4.86 -5.66
C ASN A 36 7.33 -6.06 -6.37
N ARG A 37 8.13 -7.00 -6.91
CA ARG A 37 7.60 -8.26 -7.48
C ARG A 37 6.92 -9.13 -6.42
N ILE A 38 7.52 -9.28 -5.24
CA ILE A 38 6.91 -10.04 -4.12
C ILE A 38 5.56 -9.42 -3.74
N GLN A 39 5.50 -8.11 -3.55
CA GLN A 39 4.26 -7.41 -3.20
C GLN A 39 3.20 -7.59 -4.28
N ALA A 40 3.58 -7.43 -5.55
CA ALA A 40 2.71 -7.68 -6.70
C ALA A 40 2.13 -9.10 -6.72
N CYS A 41 2.98 -10.11 -6.50
CA CYS A 41 2.57 -11.51 -6.43
C CYS A 41 1.62 -11.79 -5.27
N VAL A 42 1.86 -11.20 -4.09
CA VAL A 42 0.93 -11.35 -2.96
C VAL A 42 -0.41 -10.70 -3.26
N ILE A 43 -0.43 -9.49 -3.82
CA ILE A 43 -1.67 -8.80 -4.21
C ILE A 43 -2.49 -9.65 -5.19
N GLU A 44 -1.84 -10.18 -6.23
CA GLU A 44 -2.50 -11.04 -7.23
C GLU A 44 -2.99 -12.37 -6.65
N MET A 45 -2.22 -12.97 -5.73
CA MET A 45 -2.54 -14.28 -5.14
C MET A 45 -3.69 -14.20 -4.13
N VAL A 46 -3.68 -13.19 -3.25
CA VAL A 46 -4.66 -13.09 -2.16
C VAL A 46 -5.95 -12.40 -2.59
N ARG A 47 -5.88 -11.47 -3.57
CA ARG A 47 -7.01 -10.65 -4.06
C ARG A 47 -7.90 -10.10 -2.95
N ASN A 48 -7.27 -9.72 -1.84
CA ASN A 48 -7.93 -9.22 -0.65
C ASN A 48 -7.11 -8.06 -0.11
N THR A 49 -7.66 -6.85 -0.23
CA THR A 49 -7.01 -5.58 0.13
C THR A 49 -6.44 -5.57 1.54
N ASP A 50 -7.21 -6.04 2.53
CA ASP A 50 -6.81 -6.05 3.94
C ASP A 50 -5.60 -6.98 4.18
N THR A 51 -5.61 -8.15 3.56
CA THR A 51 -4.48 -9.09 3.59
C THR A 51 -3.27 -8.53 2.87
N SER A 52 -3.43 -7.92 1.71
CA SER A 52 -2.34 -7.27 0.97
C SER A 52 -1.71 -6.14 1.77
N LEU A 53 -2.51 -5.25 2.35
CA LEU A 53 -2.05 -4.15 3.21
C LEU A 53 -1.30 -4.66 4.44
N ARG A 54 -1.83 -5.68 5.13
CA ARG A 54 -1.15 -6.28 6.28
C ARG A 54 0.19 -6.91 5.92
N PHE A 55 0.26 -7.61 4.79
CA PHE A 55 1.51 -8.23 4.32
C PHE A 55 2.57 -7.17 4.01
N VAL A 56 2.18 -6.16 3.23
CA VAL A 56 3.07 -5.06 2.85
C VAL A 56 3.53 -4.30 4.10
N HIS A 57 2.61 -3.97 5.01
CA HIS A 57 2.93 -3.32 6.28
C HIS A 57 3.92 -4.15 7.13
N CYS A 58 3.69 -5.46 7.24
CA CYS A 58 4.62 -6.35 7.93
C CYS A 58 6.03 -6.27 7.35
N MET A 59 6.19 -6.21 6.02
CA MET A 59 7.50 -6.10 5.39
C MET A 59 8.21 -4.80 5.78
N PHE A 60 7.51 -3.67 5.77
CA PHE A 60 8.11 -2.37 6.08
C PHE A 60 8.39 -2.16 7.57
N GLN A 61 7.72 -2.89 8.47
CA GLN A 61 7.99 -2.81 9.91
C GLN A 61 9.24 -3.58 10.36
N GLN A 62 9.83 -4.42 9.51
CA GLN A 62 11.04 -5.15 9.89
C GLN A 62 12.27 -4.23 9.93
N SER A 63 13.14 -4.43 10.92
CA SER A 63 14.38 -3.65 11.06
C SER A 63 15.38 -3.90 9.91
N ASP A 64 15.27 -5.04 9.25
CA ASP A 64 16.06 -5.50 8.12
C ASP A 64 15.25 -5.51 6.80
N TRP A 65 14.31 -4.58 6.64
CA TRP A 65 13.41 -4.48 5.47
C TRP A 65 14.11 -4.48 4.09
N LYS A 66 15.41 -4.15 4.04
CA LYS A 66 16.23 -4.20 2.82
C LYS A 66 16.55 -5.62 2.35
N ASP A 67 16.48 -6.61 3.25
CA ASP A 67 16.46 -8.03 2.90
C ASP A 67 15.00 -8.43 2.62
N THR A 68 14.56 -8.10 1.40
CA THR A 68 13.15 -8.19 1.01
C THR A 68 12.64 -9.63 1.02
N SER A 69 13.45 -10.61 0.62
CA SER A 69 13.05 -12.03 0.62
C SER A 69 12.95 -12.60 2.03
N ALA A 70 13.94 -12.39 2.91
CA ALA A 70 13.87 -12.89 4.28
C ALA A 70 12.70 -12.26 5.06
N THR A 71 12.52 -10.96 4.88
CA THR A 71 11.41 -10.20 5.47
C THR A 71 10.05 -10.68 4.96
N ALA A 72 9.89 -10.79 3.64
CA ALA A 72 8.65 -11.27 3.04
C ALA A 72 8.32 -12.71 3.47
N ARG A 73 9.32 -13.58 3.58
CA ARG A 73 9.12 -14.95 4.08
C ARG A 73 8.57 -14.98 5.49
N ARG A 74 9.14 -14.20 6.42
CA ARG A 74 8.64 -14.11 7.79
C ARG A 74 7.20 -13.59 7.83
N CYS A 75 6.88 -12.57 7.04
CA CYS A 75 5.54 -12.02 6.93
C CYS A 75 4.54 -13.00 6.30
N ALA A 76 4.94 -13.75 5.27
CA ALA A 76 4.10 -14.79 4.68
C ALA A 76 3.78 -15.86 5.72
N GLN A 77 4.79 -16.32 6.47
CA GLN A 77 4.64 -17.34 7.51
C GLN A 77 3.72 -16.89 8.66
N SER A 78 3.89 -15.67 9.17
CA SER A 78 3.04 -15.14 10.25
C SER A 78 1.58 -15.00 9.83
N MET A 79 1.33 -14.82 8.54
CA MET A 79 0.00 -14.68 7.94
C MET A 79 -0.52 -15.98 7.29
N GLN A 80 0.19 -17.10 7.45
CA GLN A 80 -0.15 -18.39 6.86
C GLN A 80 -0.29 -18.37 5.33
N LEU A 81 0.46 -17.50 4.65
CA LEU A 81 0.57 -17.46 3.20
C LEU A 81 1.65 -18.45 2.72
N ASP A 82 1.43 -19.02 1.54
CA ASP A 82 2.35 -19.97 0.93
C ASP A 82 3.57 -19.24 0.34
N TRP A 83 4.63 -19.13 1.16
CA TRP A 83 5.89 -18.51 0.73
C TRP A 83 6.45 -19.13 -0.54
N SER A 84 6.35 -20.46 -0.71
CA SER A 84 6.93 -21.13 -1.88
C SER A 84 6.27 -20.65 -3.18
N LYS A 85 4.95 -20.43 -3.17
CA LYS A 85 4.24 -19.87 -4.32
C LYS A 85 4.57 -18.41 -4.56
N ILE A 86 4.70 -17.62 -3.48
CA ILE A 86 5.05 -16.20 -3.58
C ILE A 86 6.45 -16.04 -4.19
N GLU A 87 7.42 -16.82 -3.69
CA GLU A 87 8.80 -16.82 -4.16
C GLU A 87 8.89 -17.31 -5.61
N GLN A 88 8.14 -18.35 -5.97
CA GLN A 88 8.06 -18.83 -7.36
C GLN A 88 7.51 -17.75 -8.30
N CYS A 89 6.44 -17.06 -7.92
CA CYS A 89 5.87 -15.97 -8.71
C CYS A 89 6.88 -14.81 -8.85
N ALA A 90 7.51 -14.37 -7.76
CA ALA A 90 8.41 -13.22 -7.75
C ALA A 90 9.67 -13.45 -8.59
N ASN A 91 10.14 -14.70 -8.66
CA ASN A 91 11.30 -15.11 -9.45
C ASN A 91 10.96 -15.52 -10.89
N GLY A 92 9.68 -15.63 -11.25
CA GLY A 92 9.21 -16.09 -12.55
C GLY A 92 8.61 -15.01 -13.45
N ASP A 93 8.13 -15.45 -14.61
CA ASP A 93 7.51 -14.59 -15.62
C ASP A 93 6.22 -13.91 -15.11
N GLU A 94 5.53 -14.52 -14.13
CA GLU A 94 4.33 -13.94 -13.54
C GLU A 94 4.64 -12.65 -12.78
N GLY A 95 5.62 -12.67 -11.87
CA GLY A 95 6.04 -11.48 -11.13
C GLY A 95 6.59 -10.39 -12.05
N GLU A 96 7.29 -10.77 -13.13
CA GLU A 96 7.72 -9.84 -14.16
C GLU A 96 6.53 -9.18 -14.89
N ARG A 97 5.56 -9.96 -15.36
CA ARG A 97 4.35 -9.47 -16.02
C ARG A 97 3.55 -8.55 -15.12
N LEU A 98 3.39 -8.91 -13.84
CA LEU A 98 2.70 -8.08 -12.86
C LEU A 98 3.42 -6.74 -12.66
N LEU A 99 4.75 -6.75 -12.56
CA LEU A 99 5.52 -5.50 -12.40
C LEU A 99 5.49 -4.62 -13.66
N ILE A 100 5.43 -5.20 -14.87
CA ILE A 100 5.13 -4.45 -16.10
C ILE A 100 3.72 -3.82 -16.01
N ALA A 101 2.71 -4.56 -15.57
CA ALA A 101 1.37 -4.02 -15.46
C ALA A 101 1.30 -2.85 -14.46
N TYR A 102 2.00 -2.95 -13.33
CA TYR A 102 2.09 -1.86 -12.37
C TYR A 102 2.91 -0.68 -12.88
N SER A 103 3.97 -0.88 -13.68
CA SER A 103 4.70 0.23 -14.31
C SER A 103 3.80 1.04 -15.24
N LEU A 104 2.99 0.36 -16.07
CA LEU A 104 2.04 1.01 -16.96
C LEU A 104 0.96 1.78 -16.20
N LYS A 105 0.48 1.25 -15.07
CA LYS A 105 -0.46 1.98 -14.19
C LYS A 105 0.18 3.25 -13.64
N THR A 106 1.41 3.15 -13.15
CA THR A 106 2.17 4.29 -12.61
C THR A 106 2.46 5.36 -13.66
N PHE A 107 2.89 4.98 -14.86
CA PHE A 107 3.18 5.92 -15.94
C PHE A 107 1.94 6.61 -16.52
N ASN A 108 0.77 5.97 -16.39
CA ASN A 108 -0.51 6.54 -16.85
C ASN A 108 -1.21 7.39 -15.79
N LEU A 109 -0.57 7.70 -14.66
CA LEU A 109 -1.12 8.62 -13.67
C LEU A 109 -1.25 10.03 -14.26
N ASN A 110 -2.36 10.69 -13.92
CA ASN A 110 -2.60 12.08 -14.28
C ASN A 110 -3.16 12.85 -13.07
N PRO A 111 -2.43 13.85 -12.53
CA PRO A 111 -1.07 14.23 -12.93
C PRO A 111 -0.04 13.11 -12.70
N GLU A 112 1.07 13.18 -13.44
CA GLU A 112 2.22 12.29 -13.23
C GLU A 112 2.71 12.41 -11.78
N HIS A 113 3.02 11.26 -11.16
CA HIS A 113 3.54 11.27 -9.80
C HIS A 113 4.94 11.89 -9.76
N THR A 114 5.20 12.69 -8.72
CA THR A 114 6.51 13.36 -8.54
C THR A 114 7.28 12.85 -7.32
N TYR A 115 6.62 12.07 -6.47
CA TYR A 115 7.20 11.39 -5.31
C TYR A 115 6.31 10.22 -4.90
N VAL A 116 6.80 9.43 -3.95
CA VAL A 116 6.04 8.39 -3.26
C VAL A 116 5.97 8.70 -1.76
N PRO A 117 4.86 8.34 -1.08
CA PRO A 117 3.68 7.69 -1.64
C PRO A 117 2.86 8.66 -2.51
N TRP A 118 2.11 8.12 -3.47
CA TRP A 118 1.21 8.92 -4.32
C TRP A 118 -0.22 8.42 -4.17
N ILE A 119 -1.12 9.26 -3.71
CA ILE A 119 -2.48 8.89 -3.33
C ILE A 119 -3.45 9.40 -4.39
N VAL A 120 -4.20 8.48 -5.00
CA VAL A 120 -5.23 8.77 -5.99
C VAL A 120 -6.57 8.36 -5.39
N ILE A 121 -7.55 9.25 -5.36
CA ILE A 121 -8.88 8.95 -4.81
C ILE A 121 -9.91 9.29 -5.88
N ASP A 122 -10.75 8.32 -6.23
CA ASP A 122 -11.73 8.40 -7.32
C ASP A 122 -11.12 8.93 -8.63
N LYS A 123 -9.93 8.41 -8.96
CA LYS A 123 -9.13 8.79 -10.14
C LYS A 123 -8.64 10.23 -10.15
N ASN A 124 -8.75 10.95 -9.02
CA ASN A 124 -8.27 12.31 -8.87
C ASN A 124 -7.08 12.38 -7.91
N HIS A 125 -6.19 13.34 -8.17
CA HIS A 125 -5.09 13.67 -7.29
C HIS A 125 -4.87 15.18 -7.31
N THR A 126 -4.75 15.77 -6.11
CA THR A 126 -4.31 17.16 -5.93
C THR A 126 -3.34 17.24 -4.75
N THR A 127 -2.53 18.29 -4.71
CA THR A 127 -1.60 18.53 -3.60
C THR A 127 -2.31 18.63 -2.26
N THR A 128 -3.50 19.24 -2.21
CA THR A 128 -4.34 19.31 -1.00
C THR A 128 -4.86 17.94 -0.58
N MET A 129 -5.34 17.12 -1.53
CA MET A 129 -5.78 15.75 -1.26
C MET A 129 -4.63 14.93 -0.67
N GLN A 130 -3.48 14.96 -1.33
CA GLN A 130 -2.28 14.25 -0.90
C GLN A 130 -1.86 14.67 0.51
N SER A 131 -1.71 15.97 0.76
CA SER A 131 -1.27 16.49 2.07
C SER A 131 -2.24 16.13 3.21
N ARG A 132 -3.55 16.23 2.98
CA ARG A 132 -4.56 15.85 4.00
C ARG A 132 -4.61 14.35 4.22
N ALA A 133 -4.54 13.56 3.15
CA ALA A 133 -4.51 12.10 3.22
C ALA A 133 -3.25 11.60 3.95
N GLU A 134 -2.09 12.21 3.73
CA GLU A 134 -0.87 11.90 4.47
C GLU A 134 -0.95 12.28 5.96
N SER A 135 -1.56 13.43 6.26
CA SER A 135 -1.72 13.89 7.65
C SER A 135 -2.66 12.99 8.45
N GLY A 136 -3.68 12.43 7.79
CA GLY A 136 -4.61 11.46 8.35
C GLY A 136 -5.64 10.99 7.32
N LEU A 137 -5.36 9.90 6.63
CA LEU A 137 -6.22 9.38 5.56
C LEU A 137 -7.63 9.08 6.04
N LEU A 138 -7.80 8.41 7.19
CA LEU A 138 -9.13 8.08 7.71
C LEU A 138 -9.95 9.34 7.96
N ARG A 139 -9.37 10.35 8.61
CA ARG A 139 -10.04 11.63 8.86
C ARG A 139 -10.43 12.30 7.56
N TYR A 140 -9.48 12.39 6.61
CA TYR A 140 -9.72 12.98 5.30
C TYR A 140 -10.86 12.30 4.54
N LEU A 141 -10.86 10.96 4.49
CA LEU A 141 -11.93 10.19 3.85
C LEU A 141 -13.29 10.40 4.53
N CYS A 142 -13.30 10.44 5.87
CA CYS A 142 -14.52 10.71 6.63
C CYS A 142 -15.08 12.11 6.38
N GLU A 143 -14.23 13.13 6.33
CA GLU A 143 -14.64 14.53 6.11
C GLU A 143 -15.14 14.77 4.68
N GLU A 144 -14.47 14.20 3.68
CA GLU A 144 -14.72 14.54 2.26
C GLU A 144 -15.61 13.55 1.52
N TYR A 145 -15.59 12.26 1.90
CA TYR A 145 -16.26 11.19 1.15
C TYR A 145 -17.36 10.48 1.94
N PHE A 146 -17.28 10.48 3.27
CA PHE A 146 -18.20 9.71 4.13
C PHE A 146 -18.93 10.55 5.19
N ASN A 147 -18.93 11.87 5.04
CA ASN A 147 -19.58 12.79 5.98
C ASN A 147 -21.10 12.59 6.11
N HIS A 148 -21.73 11.96 5.12
CA HIS A 148 -23.16 11.64 5.08
C HIS A 148 -23.48 10.20 5.48
N GLU A 149 -22.50 9.41 5.91
CA GLU A 149 -22.66 7.99 6.25
C GLU A 149 -22.51 7.75 7.78
N PRO A 150 -23.54 8.06 8.60
CA PRO A 150 -23.46 8.00 10.05
C PRO A 150 -23.26 6.59 10.62
N ARG A 151 -23.40 5.56 9.76
CA ARG A 151 -23.19 4.15 10.10
C ARG A 151 -21.72 3.74 10.12
N ILE A 152 -20.81 4.57 9.61
CA ILE A 152 -19.38 4.29 9.64
C ILE A 152 -18.84 4.73 11.01
N GLU A 153 -18.74 3.77 11.92
CA GLU A 153 -18.29 3.99 13.30
C GLU A 153 -16.93 4.70 13.40
N GLN A 154 -16.01 4.38 12.49
CA GLN A 154 -14.68 4.98 12.42
C GLN A 154 -14.70 6.47 12.03
N CYS A 155 -15.81 6.98 11.48
CA CYS A 155 -15.99 8.38 11.14
C CYS A 155 -16.66 9.19 12.26
N LYS A 156 -16.95 8.60 13.42
CA LYS A 156 -17.54 9.33 14.55
C LYS A 156 -16.54 10.34 15.13
N ILE A 157 -16.96 11.61 15.18
CA ILE A 157 -16.14 12.80 15.47
C ILE A 157 -15.35 12.70 16.79
N ASP A 158 -15.94 12.11 17.83
CA ASP A 158 -15.30 11.97 19.15
C ASP A 158 -14.01 11.14 19.10
N GLN A 159 -13.86 10.25 18.10
CA GLN A 159 -12.64 9.45 17.93
C GLN A 159 -11.45 10.29 17.48
N PHE A 160 -11.65 11.31 16.63
CA PHE A 160 -10.55 12.14 16.12
C PHE A 160 -10.01 13.12 17.15
N GLN A 161 -10.87 13.66 18.03
CA GLN A 161 -10.46 14.55 19.12
C GLN A 161 -9.58 13.83 20.17
N SER A 162 -9.89 12.56 20.45
CA SER A 162 -9.10 11.75 21.39
C SER A 162 -7.71 11.37 20.88
N GLN A 163 -7.51 11.30 19.54
CA GLN A 163 -6.23 10.95 18.94
C GLN A 163 -5.25 12.14 18.89
N GLU A 164 -5.73 13.37 18.67
CA GLU A 164 -4.91 14.58 18.76
C GLU A 164 -4.38 14.80 20.20
N GLN A 165 -5.16 14.44 21.22
CA GLN A 165 -4.74 14.52 22.62
C GLN A 165 -3.64 13.50 22.98
N ARG A 166 -3.65 12.29 22.39
CA ARG A 166 -2.59 11.29 22.60
C ARG A 166 -1.26 11.68 21.96
N TYR A 167 -1.27 12.46 20.89
CA TYR A 167 -0.04 12.91 20.23
C TYR A 167 0.71 13.98 21.04
N ASN A 168 -0.02 14.76 21.85
CA ASN A 168 0.54 15.83 22.70
C ASN A 168 0.85 15.40 24.14
N GLY A 169 0.50 14.18 24.54
CA GLY A 169 0.72 13.66 25.90
C GLY A 169 1.53 12.37 25.89
N GLY A 170 2.83 12.46 26.16
CA GLY A 170 3.65 11.26 26.38
C GLY A 170 3.18 10.49 27.61
N SER A 171 2.65 9.27 27.44
CA SER A 171 2.86 8.09 28.32
C SER A 171 1.92 6.90 28.01
N SER A 172 2.51 5.71 28.13
CA SER A 172 1.96 4.33 28.24
C SER A 172 0.93 3.82 27.22
N LEU A 173 1.37 2.86 26.39
CA LEU A 173 0.50 1.96 25.64
C LEU A 173 -0.39 1.13 26.58
N HIS A 174 -1.70 1.28 26.41
CA HIS A 174 -2.66 0.23 26.73
C HIS A 174 -3.39 -0.20 25.45
N SER A 175 -3.21 -1.48 25.11
CA SER A 175 -3.72 -2.09 23.91
C SER A 175 -5.24 -2.17 23.95
N THR A 176 -5.88 -1.60 22.94
CA THR A 176 -7.23 -1.99 22.55
C THR A 176 -7.14 -2.55 21.14
N ASN A 177 -7.65 -3.77 20.97
CA ASN A 177 -7.73 -4.51 19.72
C ASN A 177 -8.66 -3.78 18.73
N SER A 178 -8.14 -2.77 18.06
CA SER A 178 -8.66 -2.28 16.79
C SER A 178 -7.52 -2.37 15.81
N SER A 179 -7.60 -3.31 14.87
CA SER A 179 -6.77 -3.43 13.68
C SER A 179 -7.02 -2.26 12.71
N MET A 180 -6.91 -1.02 13.21
CA MET A 180 -6.69 0.14 12.37
C MET A 180 -5.20 0.15 12.07
N ILE A 181 -4.84 -0.34 10.89
CA ILE A 181 -3.49 -0.26 10.39
C ILE A 181 -3.10 1.23 10.42
N ASN A 182 -2.06 1.57 11.18
CA ASN A 182 -1.64 2.95 11.34
C ASN A 182 -1.14 3.46 9.97
N LEU A 183 -2.01 4.17 9.26
CA LEU A 183 -1.75 4.68 7.92
C LEU A 183 -0.52 5.58 7.85
N ARG A 184 -0.11 6.20 8.98
CA ARG A 184 1.15 6.95 9.06
C ARG A 184 2.39 6.10 8.81
N GLU A 185 2.34 4.79 9.08
CA GLU A 185 3.43 3.85 8.78
C GLU A 185 3.30 3.24 7.37
N ILE A 186 2.09 3.23 6.78
CA ILE A 186 1.83 2.90 5.36
C ILE A 186 2.27 4.08 4.44
N ILE A 187 2.44 5.28 4.95
CA ILE A 187 2.87 6.44 4.15
C ILE A 187 4.36 6.39 3.79
N LEU A 188 5.10 5.36 4.19
CA LEU A 188 6.47 5.09 3.70
C LEU A 188 6.51 4.08 2.55
N LEU A 189 5.35 3.66 2.01
CA LEU A 189 5.31 2.73 0.90
C LEU A 189 5.91 3.37 -0.37
N LEU A 190 6.84 2.64 -0.98
CA LEU A 190 7.34 2.84 -2.34
C LEU A 190 6.24 2.51 -3.38
N ALA A 191 5.00 2.93 -3.11
CA ALA A 191 3.82 2.52 -3.84
C ALA A 191 2.86 3.70 -4.07
N ILE A 192 2.06 3.56 -5.13
CA ILE A 192 0.89 4.39 -5.35
C ILE A 192 -0.30 3.72 -4.67
N LEU A 193 -1.12 4.52 -4.00
CA LEU A 193 -2.35 4.10 -3.33
C LEU A 193 -3.55 4.61 -4.13
N VAL A 194 -4.32 3.71 -4.71
CA VAL A 194 -5.55 4.07 -5.45
C VAL A 194 -6.75 3.69 -4.60
N ILE A 195 -7.60 4.67 -4.29
CA ILE A 195 -8.79 4.50 -3.46
C ILE A 195 -10.02 4.79 -4.31
N ASN A 196 -10.98 3.87 -4.28
CA ASN A 196 -12.30 4.07 -4.85
C ASN A 196 -13.32 4.17 -3.71
N SER A 197 -13.90 5.35 -3.54
CA SER A 197 -14.83 5.65 -2.45
C SER A 197 -16.23 5.08 -2.70
N SER A 198 -16.60 4.91 -3.98
CA SER A 198 -17.96 4.58 -4.43
C SER A 198 -18.29 3.09 -4.41
N THR A 199 -17.35 2.22 -4.03
CA THR A 199 -17.63 0.80 -3.89
C THR A 199 -18.55 0.56 -2.69
N PRO A 200 -19.76 0.00 -2.89
CA PRO A 200 -20.71 -0.21 -1.82
C PRO A 200 -20.06 -1.10 -0.76
N PHE A 201 -20.26 -0.75 0.51
CA PHE A 201 -19.88 -1.59 1.64
C PHE A 201 -20.40 -3.00 1.36
N MET A 202 -19.50 -3.94 1.08
CA MET A 202 -19.84 -5.34 1.23
C MET A 202 -20.15 -5.48 2.72
N VAL A 203 -21.43 -5.61 3.03
CA VAL A 203 -21.91 -5.88 4.38
C VAL A 203 -21.20 -7.16 4.82
N ILE A 204 -20.21 -7.01 5.69
CA ILE A 204 -19.65 -8.14 6.42
C ILE A 204 -20.74 -8.50 7.43
N HIS A 205 -21.49 -9.55 7.11
CA HIS A 205 -22.37 -10.22 8.06
C HIS A 205 -21.56 -10.96 9.12
#